data_AF-A0A699QWA2-F1
#
_entry.id   AF-A0A699QWA2-F1
#
_cell.length_a   1.000
_cell.length_b   1.000
_cell.length_c   1.000
_cell.angle_alpha   90.00
_cell.angle_beta   90.00
_cell.angle_gamma   90.00
#
_symmetry.space_group_name_H-M   'P 1'
#
loop_
_entity.id
_entity.type
_entity.pdbx_description
1 polymer ?
#
loop_
_entity_poly.entity_id
_entity_poly.type
_entity_poly.pdbx_seq_one_letter_code
_entity_poly.pdbx_strand_id
1 'polypeptide(L)'
;MLRACVIDFEKSWDRHLPLVEFSYNNSYHTSIKAAPFEALYGQKCRSPVCWAEVGDAQFTGPEIIHETTEKIVQIKSRIQAARDQQKSYADLKRKPMDFQVGNIVVLKVSPWKRVVRFGKRGKLNP
;
A
#
# COMPACT_ATOMS: atom_id res chain seq x y z
N MET A 1 1.83 -1.05 -1.00
CA MET A 1 2.41 -0.25 0.09
C MET A 1 3.75 -0.85 0.52
N LEU A 2 3.81 -1.91 1.34
CA LEU A 2 5.08 -2.56 1.74
C LEU A 2 6.01 -2.93 0.58
N ARG A 3 5.46 -3.48 -0.52
CA ARG A 3 6.26 -3.85 -1.71
C ARG A 3 7.06 -2.68 -2.31
N ALA A 4 6.50 -1.46 -2.29
CA ALA A 4 7.20 -0.29 -2.84
C ALA A 4 8.35 0.14 -1.91
N CYS A 5 8.13 0.10 -0.59
CA CYS A 5 9.17 0.37 0.39
C CYS A 5 10.29 -0.68 0.33
N VAL A 6 9.96 -1.96 0.12
CA VAL A 6 10.95 -3.04 -0.02
C VAL A 6 11.85 -2.85 -1.24
N ILE A 7 11.32 -2.31 -2.35
CA ILE A 7 12.13 -2.02 -3.54
C ILE A 7 13.12 -0.88 -3.26
N ASP A 8 12.66 0.19 -2.61
CA ASP A 8 13.52 1.34 -2.29
C ASP A 8 14.61 1.02 -1.25
N PHE A 9 14.30 0.15 -0.28
CA PHE A 9 15.21 -0.23 0.80
C PHE A 9 16.01 -1.50 0.51
N GLU A 10 15.76 -2.15 -0.62
CA GLU A 10 16.44 -3.36 -1.09
C GLU A 10 16.73 -4.39 0.02
N LYS A 11 18.01 -4.69 0.29
CA LYS A 11 18.46 -5.70 1.24
C LYS A 11 18.32 -5.30 2.71
N SER A 12 18.03 -4.04 3.02
CA SER A 12 17.86 -3.53 4.38
C SER A 12 16.40 -3.22 4.73
N TRP A 13 15.45 -3.70 3.92
CA TRP A 13 14.03 -3.47 4.13
C TRP A 13 13.54 -3.92 5.52
N ASP A 14 14.13 -4.98 6.07
CA ASP A 14 13.87 -5.55 7.38
C ASP A 14 14.21 -4.54 8.50
N ARG A 15 15.34 -3.83 8.37
CA ARG A 15 15.77 -2.79 9.30
C ARG A 15 14.85 -1.57 9.28
N HIS A 16 14.13 -1.36 8.18
CA HIS A 16 13.20 -0.25 8.01
C HIS A 16 11.73 -0.62 8.26
N LEU A 17 11.44 -1.90 8.51
CA LEU A 17 10.08 -2.37 8.79
C LEU A 17 9.41 -1.63 9.98
N PRO A 18 10.11 -1.35 11.10
CA PRO A 18 9.53 -0.57 12.19
C PRO A 18 9.13 0.85 11.77
N LEU A 19 9.92 1.50 10.90
CA LEU A 19 9.60 2.83 10.39
C LEU A 19 8.41 2.81 9.43
N VAL A 20 8.26 1.73 8.64
CA VAL A 20 7.12 1.54 7.75
C VAL A 20 5.83 1.34 8.54
N GLU A 21 5.86 0.47 9.55
CA GLU A 21 4.73 0.24 10.45
C GLU A 21 4.36 1.52 11.21
N PHE A 22 5.35 2.21 11.78
CA PHE A 22 5.15 3.49 12.44
C PHE A 22 4.50 4.52 11.52
N SER A 23 5.00 4.66 10.29
CA SER A 23 4.46 5.61 9.31
C SER A 23 3.03 5.25 8.91
N TYR A 24 2.72 3.96 8.77
CA TYR A 24 1.37 3.50 8.45
C TYR A 24 0.38 3.78 9.57
N ASN A 25 0.71 3.38 10.80
CA ASN A 25 -0.16 3.52 11.98
C ASN A 25 -0.42 4.98 12.37
N ASN A 26 0.49 5.89 12.03
CA ASN A 26 0.37 7.32 12.31
C ASN A 26 -0.11 8.15 11.11
N SER A 27 -0.37 7.53 9.96
CA SER A 27 -0.92 8.24 8.81
C SER A 27 -2.44 8.32 8.88
N TYR A 28 -3.01 9.43 8.41
CA TYR A 28 -4.46 9.60 8.34
C TYR A 28 -5.11 8.58 7.40
N HIS A 29 -6.21 7.98 7.84
CA HIS A 29 -7.03 7.07 7.06
C HIS A 29 -8.44 7.66 6.91
N THR A 30 -8.86 7.92 5.67
CA THR A 30 -10.15 8.53 5.36
C THR A 30 -11.36 7.71 5.80
N SER A 31 -11.26 6.36 5.79
CA SER A 31 -12.35 5.46 6.19
C SER A 31 -12.67 5.51 7.68
N ILE A 32 -11.67 5.72 8.53
CA ILE A 32 -11.82 5.83 9.99
C ILE A 32 -11.77 7.29 10.48
N LYS A 33 -11.51 8.23 9.57
CA LYS A 33 -11.35 9.67 9.84
C LYS A 33 -10.29 10.03 10.90
N ALA A 34 -9.33 9.16 11.12
CA ALA A 34 -8.23 9.30 12.09
C ALA A 34 -7.01 8.49 11.63
N ALA A 35 -5.88 8.61 12.33
CA ALA A 35 -4.82 7.62 12.20
C ALA A 35 -5.19 6.31 12.95
N PRO A 36 -4.78 5.12 12.49
CA PRO A 36 -5.02 3.87 13.23
C PRO A 36 -4.55 3.93 14.69
N PHE A 37 -3.41 4.57 14.97
CA PHE A 37 -2.91 4.79 16.32
C PHE A 37 -3.86 5.66 17.16
N GLU A 38 -4.33 6.77 16.58
CA GLU A 38 -5.29 7.67 17.25
C GLU A 38 -6.60 6.96 17.55
N ALA A 39 -7.10 6.15 16.60
CA ALA A 39 -8.33 5.38 16.79
C ALA A 39 -8.18 4.32 17.88
N LEU A 40 -6.99 3.73 18.04
CA LEU A 40 -6.72 2.69 19.04
C LEU A 40 -6.53 3.27 20.44
N TYR A 41 -5.78 4.36 20.57
CA TYR A 41 -5.35 4.90 21.87
C TYR A 41 -6.09 6.18 22.27
N GLY A 42 -6.93 6.75 21.41
CA GLY A 42 -7.66 7.99 21.66
C GLY A 42 -6.79 9.26 21.68
N GLN A 43 -5.51 9.15 21.32
CA GLN A 43 -4.57 10.28 21.31
C GLN A 43 -3.56 10.17 20.17
N LYS A 44 -2.96 11.30 19.81
CA LYS A 44 -1.87 11.34 18.82
C LYS A 44 -0.60 10.70 19.37
N CYS A 45 0.15 10.02 18.51
CA CYS A 45 1.43 9.44 18.90
C CYS A 45 2.42 10.53 19.31
N ARG A 46 3.09 10.31 20.43
CA ARG A 46 4.20 11.13 20.92
C ARG A 46 5.49 10.32 20.75
N SER A 47 6.32 10.70 19.81
CA SER A 47 7.60 10.05 19.50
C SER A 47 8.62 11.13 19.16
N PRO A 48 9.91 11.00 19.52
CA PRO A 48 10.98 11.93 19.13
C PRO A 48 11.01 12.28 17.64
N VAL A 49 10.49 11.37 16.79
CA VAL A 49 10.41 11.52 15.33
C VAL A 49 9.07 12.14 14.87
N CYS A 50 8.09 12.26 15.77
CA CYS A 50 6.77 12.87 15.58
C CYS A 50 6.56 14.17 16.39
N TRP A 51 7.58 14.69 17.08
CA TRP A 51 7.51 15.99 17.74
C TRP A 51 7.68 17.12 16.72
N ALA A 52 6.66 17.98 16.60
CA ALA A 52 6.77 19.30 15.99
C ALA A 52 7.12 20.39 17.01
N GLU A 53 7.00 20.12 18.31
CA GLU A 53 7.36 21.05 19.39
C GLU A 53 8.75 20.73 19.94
N VAL A 54 9.57 21.76 20.07
CA VAL A 54 11.01 21.69 20.34
C VAL A 54 11.27 21.27 21.78
N GLY A 55 11.90 20.11 22.01
CA GLY A 55 12.33 19.72 23.36
C GLY A 55 13.06 18.37 23.45
N ASP A 56 12.50 17.30 22.87
CA ASP A 56 12.97 15.93 23.10
C ASP A 56 14.00 15.42 22.08
N ALA A 57 14.37 16.24 21.08
CA ALA A 57 15.36 15.89 20.07
C ALA A 57 16.79 15.72 20.62
N GLN A 58 17.04 16.01 21.90
CA GLN A 58 18.38 16.01 22.49
C GLN A 58 18.92 14.62 22.88
N PHE A 59 18.07 13.59 23.00
CA PHE A 59 18.50 12.26 23.47
C PHE A 59 19.07 11.34 22.38
N THR A 60 18.85 11.67 21.10
CA THR A 60 19.36 10.93 19.94
C THR A 60 20.10 11.91 19.05
N GLY A 61 21.29 11.55 18.54
CA GLY A 61 22.09 12.46 17.72
C GLY A 61 21.28 13.07 16.56
N PRO A 62 21.45 14.37 16.26
CA PRO A 62 20.62 15.10 15.28
C PRO A 62 20.66 14.47 13.88
N GLU A 63 21.78 13.82 13.52
CA GLU A 63 21.94 13.07 12.26
C GLU A 63 20.99 11.89 12.13
N ILE A 64 20.81 11.11 13.21
CA ILE A 64 19.93 9.93 13.19
C ILE A 64 18.48 10.37 13.10
N ILE A 65 18.11 11.45 13.78
CA ILE A 65 16.76 12.04 13.69
C ILE A 65 16.49 12.54 12.27
N HIS A 66 17.46 13.21 11.65
CA HIS A 66 17.34 13.69 10.29
C HIS A 66 17.16 12.54 9.29
N GLU A 67 18.05 11.54 9.33
CA GLU A 67 18.00 10.36 8.46
C GLU A 67 16.68 9.58 8.61
N THR A 68 16.19 9.43 9.84
CA THR A 68 14.90 8.75 10.09
C THR A 68 13.71 9.57 9.60
N THR A 69 13.77 10.91 9.71
CA THR A 69 12.72 11.80 9.22
C THR A 69 12.62 11.75 7.70
N GLU A 70 13.74 11.77 6.98
CA GLU A 70 13.77 11.64 5.52
C GLU A 70 13.16 10.30 5.06
N LYS A 71 13.54 9.20 5.71
CA LYS A 71 12.97 7.88 5.44
C LYS A 71 11.46 7.84 5.67
N ILE A 72 10.97 8.48 6.73
CA ILE A 72 9.52 8.57 7.00
C ILE A 72 8.79 9.36 5.91
N VAL A 73 9.37 10.48 5.43
CA VAL A 73 8.79 11.25 4.33
C VAL A 73 8.70 10.41 3.06
N GLN A 74 9.78 9.68 2.73
CA GLN A 74 9.79 8.75 1.59
C GLN A 74 8.71 7.66 1.73
N ILE A 75 8.63 7.01 2.91
CA ILE A 75 7.63 5.97 3.18
C ILE A 75 6.21 6.52 3.03
N LYS A 76 5.92 7.70 3.59
CA LYS A 76 4.60 8.36 3.46
C LYS A 76 4.23 8.62 2.01
N SER A 77 5.17 9.09 1.19
CA SER A 77 4.98 9.27 -0.25
C SER A 77 4.62 7.94 -0.94
N ARG A 78 5.36 6.86 -0.63
CA ARG A 78 5.07 5.51 -1.18
C ARG A 78 3.73 4.93 -0.72
N ILE A 79 3.34 5.17 0.54
CA ILE A 79 2.02 4.81 1.06
C ILE A 79 0.93 5.51 0.26
N GLN A 80 1.08 6.82 0.05
CA GLN A 80 0.09 7.63 -0.68
C GLN A 80 -0.04 7.18 -2.14
N ALA A 81 1.09 7.05 -2.85
CA ALA A 81 1.09 6.57 -4.24
C ALA A 81 0.42 5.18 -4.37
N ALA A 82 0.68 4.26 -3.43
CA ALA A 82 0.05 2.95 -3.43
C ALA A 82 -1.48 3.03 -3.19
N ARG A 83 -1.94 3.94 -2.33
CA ARG A 83 -3.38 4.18 -2.10
C ARG A 83 -4.03 4.75 -3.35
N ASP A 84 -3.40 5.71 -4.00
CA ASP A 84 -3.93 6.35 -5.21
C ASP A 84 -4.02 5.35 -6.37
N GLN A 85 -3.04 4.46 -6.52
CA GLN A 85 -3.10 3.35 -7.47
C GLN A 85 -4.23 2.37 -7.16
N GLN A 86 -4.41 1.99 -5.90
CA GLN A 86 -5.52 1.10 -5.51
C GLN A 86 -6.88 1.75 -5.80
N LYS A 87 -7.01 3.04 -5.49
CA LYS A 87 -8.21 3.82 -5.74
C LYS A 87 -8.51 3.92 -7.22
N SER A 88 -7.52 4.27 -8.05
CA SER A 88 -7.70 4.37 -9.51
C SER A 88 -8.13 3.03 -10.12
N TYR A 89 -7.52 1.91 -9.72
CA TYR A 89 -7.93 0.59 -10.18
C TYR A 89 -9.35 0.22 -9.74
N ALA A 90 -9.72 0.49 -8.49
CA ALA A 90 -11.06 0.23 -7.99
C ALA A 90 -12.10 1.08 -8.73
N ASP A 91 -11.83 2.37 -8.92
CA ASP A 91 -12.76 3.30 -9.57
C ASP A 91 -12.94 2.99 -11.07
N LEU A 92 -11.87 2.62 -11.78
CA LEU A 92 -11.95 2.17 -13.18
C LEU A 92 -12.76 0.88 -13.36
N LYS A 93 -12.74 -0.02 -12.37
CA LYS A 93 -13.46 -1.31 -12.42
C LYS A 93 -14.84 -1.29 -11.76
N ARG A 94 -15.29 -0.13 -11.26
CA ARG A 94 -16.65 0.03 -10.70
C ARG A 94 -17.75 0.12 -11.76
N LYS A 95 -17.39 0.43 -13.01
CA LYS A 95 -18.32 0.37 -14.15
C LYS A 95 -18.18 -0.99 -14.86
N PRO A 96 -19.28 -1.57 -15.36
CA PRO A 96 -19.19 -2.69 -16.31
C PRO A 96 -18.30 -2.26 -17.48
N MET A 97 -17.36 -3.12 -17.88
CA MET A 97 -16.59 -2.88 -19.11
C MET A 97 -17.44 -3.35 -20.29
N ASP A 98 -17.68 -2.44 -21.23
CA ASP A 98 -18.30 -2.76 -22.50
C ASP A 98 -17.24 -3.31 -23.45
N PHE A 99 -17.50 -4.49 -24.02
CA PHE A 99 -16.63 -5.10 -25.02
C PHE A 99 -17.31 -5.04 -26.37
N GLN A 100 -16.55 -4.67 -27.40
CA GLN A 100 -16.99 -4.73 -28.78
C GLN A 100 -16.55 -6.07 -29.41
N VAL A 101 -17.28 -6.51 -30.42
CA VAL A 101 -16.92 -7.68 -31.22
C VAL A 101 -15.53 -7.43 -31.84
N GLY A 102 -14.59 -8.36 -31.64
CA GLY A 102 -13.19 -8.23 -32.06
C GLY A 102 -12.19 -7.87 -30.95
N ASN A 103 -12.66 -7.47 -29.76
CA ASN A 103 -11.77 -7.22 -28.63
C ASN A 103 -11.16 -8.54 -28.10
N ILE A 104 -9.84 -8.56 -27.90
CA ILE A 104 -9.13 -9.67 -27.26
C ILE A 104 -9.31 -9.56 -25.74
N VAL A 105 -10.01 -10.52 -25.14
CA VAL A 105 -10.26 -10.56 -23.69
C VAL A 105 -9.72 -11.85 -23.07
N VAL A 106 -9.22 -11.77 -21.84
CA VAL A 106 -8.76 -12.94 -21.08
C VAL A 106 -9.89 -13.45 -20.21
N LEU A 107 -10.35 -14.66 -20.48
CA LEU A 107 -11.34 -15.33 -19.64
C LEU A 107 -10.68 -15.84 -18.35
N LYS A 108 -11.15 -15.35 -17.20
CA LYS A 108 -10.68 -15.85 -15.89
C LYS A 108 -11.33 -17.21 -15.61
N VAL A 109 -10.63 -18.28 -15.97
CA VAL A 109 -11.01 -19.66 -15.61
C VAL A 109 -10.28 -20.10 -14.35
N SER A 110 -11.00 -20.66 -13.37
CA SER A 110 -10.39 -21.41 -12.29
C SER A 110 -10.02 -22.82 -12.81
N PRO A 111 -8.80 -23.33 -12.60
CA PRO A 111 -8.48 -24.70 -12.95
C PRO A 111 -9.16 -25.62 -11.93
N TRP A 112 -10.34 -26.16 -12.26
CA TRP A 112 -10.98 -27.15 -11.41
C TRP A 112 -10.22 -28.48 -11.50
N LYS A 113 -9.65 -28.90 -10.37
CA LYS A 113 -9.03 -30.21 -10.17
C LYS A 113 -10.14 -31.27 -10.30
N ARG A 114 -10.17 -32.01 -11.43
CA ARG A 114 -11.09 -33.15 -11.74
C ARG A 114 -12.54 -32.84 -12.18
N VAL A 115 -12.80 -31.83 -13.01
CA VAL A 115 -14.03 -31.81 -13.83
C VAL A 115 -13.64 -31.66 -15.30
N VAL A 116 -14.18 -32.58 -16.09
CA VAL A 116 -13.90 -32.86 -17.51
C VAL A 116 -13.68 -31.57 -18.32
N ARG A 117 -12.47 -31.44 -18.88
CA ARG A 117 -12.15 -30.43 -19.89
C ARG A 117 -13.15 -30.57 -21.03
N PHE A 118 -13.87 -29.48 -21.32
CA PHE A 118 -14.57 -29.22 -22.59
C PHE A 118 -14.89 -30.48 -23.40
N GLY A 119 -16.01 -31.13 -23.10
CA GLY A 119 -16.57 -32.22 -23.88
C GLY A 119 -17.11 -31.81 -25.26
N LYS A 120 -16.53 -30.78 -25.90
CA LYS A 120 -16.85 -30.42 -27.29
C LYS A 120 -15.58 -30.07 -28.04
N ARG A 121 -15.19 -31.02 -28.89
CA ARG A 121 -14.28 -30.86 -30.03
C ARG A 121 -15.01 -30.03 -31.09
N GLY A 122 -15.11 -28.72 -30.86
CA GLY A 122 -15.71 -27.78 -31.81
C GLY A 122 -14.79 -26.58 -31.95
N LYS A 123 -14.31 -26.31 -33.16
CA LYS A 123 -13.56 -25.09 -33.48
C LYS A 123 -14.41 -23.88 -33.10
N LEU A 124 -13.85 -22.98 -32.30
CA LEU A 124 -14.31 -21.60 -32.26
C LEU A 124 -13.90 -20.99 -33.60
N ASN A 125 -14.84 -20.97 -34.55
CA ASN A 125 -14.74 -20.19 -35.77
C ASN A 125 -15.40 -18.81 -35.53
N PRO A 126 -15.10 -17.79 -36.35
CA PRO A 126 -15.25 -16.36 -36.02
C PRO A 126 -16.64 -15.94 -35.52
#